data_AF-A0A7Y2A2W1-F1
#
_entry.id   AF-A0A7Y2A2W1-F1
#
_cell.length_a   1.000
_cell.length_b   1.000
_cell.length_c   1.000
_cell.angle_alpha   90.00
_cell.angle_beta   90.00
_cell.angle_gamma   90.00
#
_symmetry.space_group_name_H-M   'P 1'
#
loop_
_entity.id
_entity.type
_entity.pdbx_description
1 polymer ?
#
loop_
_entity_poly.entity_id
_entity_poly.type
_entity_poly.pdbx_seq_one_letter_code
_entity_poly.pdbx_strand_id
1 'polypeptide(L)'
;YRLRLANERPETQHTDELTLRVVDHPAGTTVVPDANGAPRVLADLVAPRTATALRGADVRAEVSAPDDAFWFGDPVFTIDENDPSSFRDGMELTFPRPAGDRGLLTVRAQNTTLAPFVLERFLELFGDDLAGWYRRVDRDPELQSELKAWIAREGMLHVSVWDGDGWVLQGRLPDVGPHLPKSQALELDLTRVIGDEVRVRLEVPRGLWSLDHVALAMESSASPVVHDLTAASATDAEGRDVGDRLSRTDDSHVTALPGHTVDLVFDAPSATEPGIERTVLARTHGFYHIWVEQSGTAQLDVVDRILREPRYVNRYMLELFRGTLEY
;
A
#
# COMPACT_ATOMS: atom_id res chain seq x y z
N TYR A 1 13.71 -4.18 -21.26
CA TYR A 1 13.89 -4.47 -19.82
C TYR A 1 13.90 -5.97 -19.59
N ARG A 2 14.56 -6.45 -18.52
CA ARG A 2 14.54 -7.86 -18.13
C ARG A 2 14.14 -7.95 -16.66
N LEU A 3 13.07 -8.66 -16.37
CA LEU A 3 12.53 -8.85 -15.03
C LEU A 3 12.39 -10.34 -14.75
N ARG A 4 12.38 -10.69 -13.46
CA ARG A 4 12.01 -12.02 -12.98
C ARG A 4 10.83 -11.87 -12.04
N LEU A 5 9.74 -12.55 -12.35
CA LEU A 5 8.64 -12.78 -11.41
C LEU A 5 8.97 -14.06 -10.62
N ALA A 6 9.00 -13.97 -9.30
CA ALA A 6 9.33 -15.09 -8.43
C ALA A 6 8.36 -15.16 -7.26
N ASN A 7 7.88 -16.36 -6.96
CA ASN A 7 7.21 -16.60 -5.69
C ASN A 7 8.24 -17.06 -4.66
N GLU A 8 8.58 -16.18 -3.72
CA GLU A 8 9.57 -16.46 -2.65
C GLU A 8 8.92 -16.72 -1.29
N ARG A 9 7.58 -16.83 -1.24
CA ARG A 9 6.79 -16.87 -0.01
C ARG A 9 6.03 -18.20 0.10
N PRO A 10 5.66 -18.65 1.30
CA PRO A 10 4.82 -19.85 1.49
C PRO A 10 3.37 -19.53 1.11
N GLU A 11 3.13 -19.39 -0.18
CA GLU A 11 1.82 -19.05 -0.74
C GLU A 11 1.68 -19.62 -2.16
N THR A 12 0.45 -19.71 -2.65
CA THR A 12 0.17 -19.97 -4.07
C THR A 12 -0.19 -18.65 -4.73
N GLN A 13 0.61 -18.20 -5.70
CA GLN A 13 0.35 -16.97 -6.43
C GLN A 13 -0.37 -17.26 -7.75
N HIS A 14 -1.34 -16.43 -8.08
CA HIS A 14 -2.09 -16.44 -9.33
C HIS A 14 -1.92 -15.05 -9.97
N THR A 15 -1.16 -14.95 -11.06
CA THR A 15 -0.90 -13.68 -11.77
C THR A 15 -1.40 -13.77 -13.20
N ASP A 16 -2.29 -12.87 -13.62
CA ASP A 16 -2.80 -12.81 -15.00
C ASP A 16 -2.29 -11.59 -15.78
N GLU A 17 -1.68 -10.61 -15.09
CA GLU A 17 -1.04 -9.47 -15.75
C GLU A 17 0.29 -9.10 -15.10
N LEU A 18 1.32 -8.90 -15.95
CA LEU A 18 2.53 -8.14 -15.62
C LEU A 18 2.90 -7.24 -16.79
N THR A 19 2.57 -5.97 -16.69
CA THR A 19 2.85 -4.92 -17.68
C THR A 19 3.87 -3.94 -17.13
N LEU A 20 4.81 -3.48 -17.95
CA LEU A 20 5.64 -2.33 -17.61
C LEU A 20 5.01 -1.06 -18.16
N ARG A 21 4.74 -0.11 -17.27
CA ARG A 21 4.35 1.24 -17.63
C ARG A 21 5.58 2.13 -17.62
N VAL A 22 6.08 2.45 -18.80
CA VAL A 22 7.24 3.31 -19.01
C VAL A 22 6.76 4.74 -19.24
N VAL A 23 7.15 5.63 -18.36
CA VAL A 23 6.71 7.02 -18.32
C VAL A 23 7.89 7.91 -18.65
N ASP A 24 7.82 8.58 -19.79
CA ASP A 24 8.75 9.61 -20.21
C ASP A 24 8.20 10.96 -19.76
N HIS A 25 8.96 11.66 -18.92
CA HIS A 25 8.54 12.89 -18.25
C HIS A 25 9.66 13.95 -18.27
N PRO A 26 9.35 15.24 -18.10
CA PRO A 26 10.38 16.26 -18.03
C PRO A 26 11.43 15.97 -16.95
N ALA A 27 12.67 16.34 -17.21
CA ALA A 27 13.73 16.25 -16.22
C ALA A 27 13.41 17.11 -14.99
N GLY A 28 13.75 16.60 -13.80
CA GLY A 28 13.47 17.27 -12.53
C GLY A 28 12.02 17.11 -12.01
N THR A 29 11.17 16.35 -12.69
CA THR A 29 9.87 15.91 -12.14
C THR A 29 9.96 14.48 -11.62
N THR A 30 9.08 14.11 -10.68
CA THR A 30 9.00 12.75 -10.14
C THR A 30 7.70 12.08 -10.56
N VAL A 31 7.75 10.80 -10.93
CA VAL A 31 6.55 10.00 -11.23
C VAL A 31 6.17 9.15 -10.03
N VAL A 32 4.95 9.32 -9.53
CA VAL A 32 4.40 8.55 -8.42
C VAL A 32 3.03 7.99 -8.81
N PRO A 33 2.77 6.68 -8.65
CA PRO A 33 1.44 6.12 -8.87
C PRO A 33 0.43 6.66 -7.85
N ASP A 34 -0.79 6.96 -8.29
CA ASP A 34 -1.92 7.15 -7.38
C ASP A 34 -2.48 5.81 -6.86
N ALA A 35 -3.50 5.87 -5.99
CA ALA A 35 -4.13 4.68 -5.42
C ALA A 35 -4.78 3.74 -6.47
N ASN A 36 -5.01 4.20 -7.70
CA ASN A 36 -5.51 3.38 -8.81
C ASN A 36 -4.38 2.89 -9.74
N GLY A 37 -3.12 3.19 -9.42
CA GLY A 37 -1.97 2.84 -10.24
C GLY A 37 -1.76 3.75 -11.46
N ALA A 38 -2.46 4.90 -11.54
CA ALA A 38 -2.22 5.88 -12.59
C ALA A 38 -0.96 6.70 -12.26
N PRO A 39 0.00 6.87 -13.19
CA PRO A 39 1.19 7.67 -12.93
C PRO A 39 0.82 9.16 -12.84
N ARG A 40 1.21 9.81 -11.75
CA ARG A 40 1.13 11.25 -11.54
C ARG A 40 2.51 11.84 -11.71
N VAL A 41 2.63 12.95 -12.46
CA VAL A 41 3.91 13.62 -12.70
C VAL A 41 3.96 14.85 -11.82
N LEU A 42 4.93 14.89 -10.93
CA LEU A 42 4.98 15.86 -9.84
C LEU A 42 6.15 16.79 -10.04
N ALA A 43 5.86 18.09 -10.01
CA ALA A 43 6.87 19.13 -9.92
C ALA A 43 6.95 19.66 -8.49
N ASP A 44 8.15 20.12 -8.10
CA ASP A 44 8.38 20.84 -6.85
C ASP A 44 7.83 20.09 -5.60
N LEU A 45 8.36 18.90 -5.31
CA LEU A 45 8.01 18.19 -4.08
C LEU A 45 8.43 19.01 -2.86
N VAL A 46 7.46 19.50 -2.10
CA VAL A 46 7.70 20.32 -0.92
C VAL A 46 7.55 19.48 0.35
N ALA A 47 8.66 19.34 1.07
CA ALA A 47 8.69 18.73 2.41
C ALA A 47 7.88 19.55 3.43
N PRO A 48 7.40 18.93 4.52
CA PRO A 48 6.64 19.62 5.55
C PRO A 48 7.50 20.69 6.27
N ARG A 49 6.90 21.83 6.58
CA ARG A 49 7.47 22.85 7.48
C ARG A 49 7.57 22.34 8.91
N THR A 50 6.55 21.61 9.35
CA THR A 50 6.52 20.91 10.65
C THR A 50 5.93 19.52 10.46
N ALA A 51 6.41 18.55 11.23
CA ALA A 51 5.74 17.27 11.40
C ALA A 51 5.78 16.90 12.88
N THR A 52 4.60 16.67 13.46
CA THR A 52 4.46 16.35 14.88
C THR A 52 3.66 15.06 14.99
N ALA A 53 4.26 14.03 15.60
CA ALA A 53 3.54 12.81 15.90
C ALA A 53 2.30 13.11 16.74
N LEU A 54 1.25 12.29 16.65
CA LEU A 54 0.01 12.52 17.41
C LEU A 54 0.23 12.52 18.94
N ARG A 55 1.35 11.98 19.41
CA ARG A 55 1.80 12.03 20.82
C ARG A 55 2.77 13.17 21.16
N GLY A 56 3.01 14.10 20.23
CA GLY A 56 3.69 15.36 20.46
C GLY A 56 5.20 15.40 20.15
N ALA A 57 5.79 14.28 19.70
CA ALA A 57 7.19 14.28 19.26
C ALA A 57 7.35 15.03 17.92
N ASP A 58 8.42 15.82 17.76
CA ASP A 58 8.83 16.33 16.44
C ASP A 58 9.42 15.15 15.65
N VAL A 59 8.84 14.89 14.48
CA VAL A 59 9.21 13.79 13.58
C VAL A 59 9.51 14.30 12.18
N ARG A 60 9.81 15.60 12.05
CA ARG A 60 10.02 16.24 10.75
C ARG A 60 11.23 15.67 10.03
N ALA A 61 12.30 15.33 10.75
CA ALA A 61 13.54 14.84 10.13
C ALA A 61 13.30 13.52 9.39
N GLU A 62 12.52 12.63 9.97
CA GLU A 62 12.19 11.27 9.51
C GLU A 62 11.24 11.23 8.31
N VAL A 63 10.65 12.37 7.93
CA VAL A 63 9.69 12.42 6.81
C VAL A 63 9.99 13.53 5.80
N SER A 64 11.12 14.24 5.95
CA SER A 64 11.48 15.37 5.08
C SER A 64 12.28 14.98 3.84
N ALA A 65 12.88 13.79 3.81
CA ALA A 65 13.68 13.32 2.69
C ALA A 65 13.52 11.82 2.48
N PRO A 66 13.59 11.30 1.24
CA PRO A 66 13.54 9.86 0.99
C PRO A 66 14.91 9.21 1.24
N ASP A 67 15.32 9.10 2.50
CA ASP A 67 16.67 8.69 2.91
C ASP A 67 16.73 7.38 3.73
N ASP A 68 15.62 6.65 3.80
CA ASP A 68 15.44 5.42 4.56
C ASP A 68 15.53 5.60 6.09
N ALA A 69 15.43 6.84 6.60
CA ALA A 69 15.30 7.15 8.02
C ALA A 69 13.83 7.16 8.47
N PHE A 70 13.21 5.97 8.49
CA PHE A 70 11.79 5.82 8.75
C PHE A 70 11.34 6.31 10.14
N TRP A 71 10.21 7.04 10.16
CA TRP A 71 9.34 7.12 11.32
C TRP A 71 8.58 5.80 11.50
N PHE A 72 8.53 5.32 12.74
CA PHE A 72 7.76 4.14 13.12
C PHE A 72 6.61 4.56 14.03
N GLY A 73 5.41 4.07 13.72
CA GLY A 73 4.30 4.18 14.65
C GLY A 73 4.58 3.43 15.94
N ASP A 74 3.98 3.91 17.02
CA ASP A 74 4.06 3.28 18.32
C ASP A 74 3.67 1.79 18.25
N PRO A 75 4.32 0.92 19.04
CA PRO A 75 4.02 -0.51 19.04
C PRO A 75 2.59 -0.84 19.45
N VAL A 76 2.03 -1.91 18.89
CA VAL A 76 0.66 -2.37 19.17
C VAL A 76 0.40 -2.59 20.66
N PHE A 77 1.37 -3.10 21.43
CA PHE A 77 1.23 -3.39 22.87
C PHE A 77 1.07 -2.13 23.76
N THR A 78 1.17 -0.93 23.18
CA THR A 78 0.93 0.34 23.89
C THR A 78 -0.50 0.87 23.73
N ILE A 79 -1.39 0.11 23.09
CA ILE A 79 -2.81 0.45 22.95
C ILE A 79 -3.48 0.44 24.34
N ASP A 80 -4.15 1.54 24.70
CA ASP A 80 -5.17 1.56 25.73
C ASP A 80 -6.53 1.20 25.12
N GLU A 81 -7.07 0.05 25.50
CA GLU A 81 -8.33 -0.48 24.95
C GLU A 81 -9.57 0.34 25.34
N ASN A 82 -9.45 1.17 26.39
CA ASN A 82 -10.50 2.07 26.86
C ASN A 82 -10.48 3.42 26.13
N ASP A 83 -9.43 3.72 25.36
CA ASP A 83 -9.30 4.94 24.58
C ASP A 83 -9.39 4.64 23.08
N PRO A 84 -10.53 4.94 22.42
CA PRO A 84 -10.69 4.89 20.98
C PRO A 84 -9.55 5.51 20.15
N SER A 85 -8.93 6.59 20.64
CA SER A 85 -7.85 7.29 19.94
C SER A 85 -6.53 6.51 20.00
N SER A 86 -6.38 5.61 20.98
CA SER A 86 -5.18 4.82 21.15
C SER A 86 -5.04 3.69 20.12
N PHE A 87 -6.03 3.41 19.27
CA PHE A 87 -5.93 2.35 18.25
C PHE A 87 -5.18 2.78 16.99
N ARG A 88 -5.00 4.10 16.81
CA ARG A 88 -4.24 4.66 15.70
C ARG A 88 -3.09 5.50 16.23
N ASP A 89 -2.14 5.71 15.35
CA ASP A 89 -1.03 6.64 15.55
C ASP A 89 -0.81 7.41 14.24
N GLY A 90 0.16 8.30 14.21
CA GLY A 90 0.48 9.05 13.00
C GLY A 90 1.06 10.40 13.33
N MET A 91 0.79 11.37 12.47
CA MET A 91 1.38 12.70 12.57
C MET A 91 0.50 13.77 11.94
N GLU A 92 0.64 14.98 12.46
CA GLU A 92 0.15 16.20 11.82
C GLU A 92 1.31 16.93 11.16
N LEU A 93 1.14 17.26 9.89
CA LEU A 93 2.12 17.96 9.07
C LEU A 93 1.57 19.31 8.62
N THR A 94 2.46 20.27 8.45
CA THR A 94 2.13 21.56 7.84
C THR A 94 2.96 21.78 6.59
N PHE A 95 2.32 22.27 5.53
CA PHE A 95 2.97 22.58 4.26
C PHE A 95 2.63 24.01 3.85
N PRO A 96 3.51 24.70 3.10
CA PRO A 96 3.05 25.88 2.37
C PRO A 96 1.93 25.46 1.41
N ARG A 97 0.89 26.29 1.32
CA ARG A 97 -0.21 26.05 0.41
C ARG A 97 0.26 26.17 -1.04
N PRO A 98 0.05 25.15 -1.89
CA PRO A 98 0.35 25.26 -3.30
C PRO A 98 -0.60 26.23 -4.00
N ALA A 99 -0.23 26.71 -5.18
CA ALA A 99 -1.11 27.58 -5.97
C ALA A 99 -2.36 26.80 -6.42
N GLY A 100 -3.55 27.26 -6.01
CA GLY A 100 -4.83 26.72 -6.43
C GLY A 100 -5.56 25.92 -5.35
N ASP A 101 -6.51 25.10 -5.81
CA ASP A 101 -7.49 24.40 -4.97
C ASP A 101 -7.25 22.88 -4.88
N ARG A 102 -6.14 22.39 -5.44
CA ARG A 102 -5.75 20.98 -5.41
C ARG A 102 -4.27 20.86 -5.08
N GLY A 103 -3.90 19.77 -4.43
CA GLY A 103 -2.51 19.38 -4.22
C GLY A 103 -2.35 17.87 -4.29
N LEU A 104 -1.14 17.39 -4.56
CA LEU A 104 -0.81 15.97 -4.57
C LEU A 104 0.08 15.67 -3.38
N LEU A 105 -0.48 14.96 -2.41
CA LEU A 105 0.28 14.42 -1.30
C LEU A 105 0.98 13.14 -1.75
N THR A 106 2.30 13.11 -1.65
CA THR A 106 3.07 11.89 -1.82
C THR A 106 3.48 11.34 -0.47
N VAL A 107 3.33 10.03 -0.29
CA VAL A 107 3.82 9.31 0.89
C VAL A 107 4.68 8.14 0.43
N ARG A 108 5.96 8.14 0.82
CA ARG A 108 6.84 6.97 0.76
C ARG A 108 6.74 6.23 2.08
N ALA A 109 6.27 4.99 2.02
CA ALA A 109 6.07 4.17 3.20
C ALA A 109 6.28 2.69 2.89
N GLN A 110 6.38 1.89 3.95
CA GLN A 110 6.31 0.43 3.92
C GLN A 110 5.48 -0.06 5.10
N ASN A 111 4.78 -1.18 4.92
CA ASN A 111 4.17 -1.84 6.07
C ASN A 111 5.27 -2.54 6.91
N THR A 112 5.02 -2.74 8.19
CA THR A 112 5.93 -3.56 9.03
C THR A 112 5.62 -5.04 8.85
N THR A 113 6.46 -5.91 9.43
CA THR A 113 6.20 -7.36 9.50
C THR A 113 4.98 -7.71 10.35
N LEU A 114 4.40 -6.77 11.08
CA LEU A 114 3.15 -6.97 11.81
C LEU A 114 1.98 -7.21 10.85
N ALA A 115 1.94 -6.54 9.69
CA ALA A 115 0.84 -6.70 8.74
C ALA A 115 0.68 -8.16 8.24
N PRO A 116 1.72 -8.83 7.68
CA PRO A 116 1.60 -10.24 7.31
C PRO A 116 1.33 -11.15 8.53
N PHE A 117 1.90 -10.85 9.70
CA PHE A 117 1.61 -11.63 10.92
C PHE A 117 0.13 -11.59 11.32
N VAL A 118 -0.50 -10.40 11.33
CA VAL A 118 -1.93 -10.26 11.64
C VAL A 118 -2.78 -11.01 10.62
N LEU A 119 -2.43 -10.93 9.34
CA LEU A 119 -3.14 -11.63 8.28
C LEU A 119 -3.01 -13.16 8.42
N GLU A 120 -1.82 -13.67 8.72
CA GLU A 120 -1.58 -15.10 8.99
C GLU A 120 -2.43 -15.58 10.18
N ARG A 121 -2.43 -14.84 11.31
CA ARG A 121 -3.26 -15.18 12.48
C ARG A 121 -4.75 -15.15 12.18
N PHE A 122 -5.22 -14.20 11.37
CA PHE A 122 -6.59 -14.18 10.91
C PHE A 122 -6.94 -15.43 10.07
N LEU A 123 -6.05 -15.83 9.17
CA LEU A 123 -6.26 -17.01 8.31
C LEU A 123 -6.22 -18.33 9.09
N GLU A 124 -5.40 -18.43 10.15
CA GLU A 124 -5.38 -19.59 11.04
C GLU A 124 -6.73 -19.83 11.75
N LEU A 125 -7.57 -18.79 11.92
CA LEU A 125 -8.90 -18.94 12.53
C LEU A 125 -9.84 -19.83 11.71
N PHE A 126 -9.57 -20.06 10.43
CA PHE A 126 -10.36 -20.98 9.61
C PHE A 126 -10.01 -22.45 9.86
N GLY A 127 -8.89 -22.75 10.54
CA GLY A 127 -8.44 -24.11 10.82
C GLY A 127 -8.47 -25.00 9.57
N ASP A 128 -9.08 -26.17 9.71
CA ASP A 128 -9.20 -27.16 8.62
C ASP A 128 -10.11 -26.69 7.43
N ASP A 129 -10.89 -25.61 7.58
CA ASP A 129 -11.79 -25.07 6.53
C ASP A 129 -11.16 -23.94 5.70
N LEU A 130 -9.87 -23.60 5.90
CA LEU A 130 -9.24 -22.48 5.18
C LEU A 130 -9.37 -22.62 3.65
N ALA A 131 -9.15 -23.81 3.09
CA ALA A 131 -9.33 -24.05 1.66
C ALA A 131 -10.79 -23.88 1.20
N GLY A 132 -11.75 -24.20 2.06
CA GLY A 132 -13.17 -23.95 1.82
C GLY A 132 -13.51 -22.46 1.85
N TRP A 133 -12.88 -21.72 2.74
CA TRP A 133 -12.97 -20.27 2.80
C TRP A 133 -12.38 -19.58 1.56
N TYR A 134 -11.17 -19.95 1.11
CA TYR A 134 -10.60 -19.40 -0.13
C TYR A 134 -11.54 -19.63 -1.34
N ARG A 135 -12.10 -20.83 -1.49
CA ARG A 135 -13.07 -21.11 -2.56
C ARG A 135 -14.34 -20.24 -2.51
N ARG A 136 -14.73 -19.76 -1.34
CA ARG A 136 -15.84 -18.81 -1.17
C ARG A 136 -15.42 -17.41 -1.56
N VAL A 137 -14.31 -16.89 -1.01
CA VAL A 137 -13.85 -15.53 -1.34
C VAL A 137 -13.56 -15.36 -2.83
N ASP A 138 -13.06 -16.41 -3.49
CA ASP A 138 -12.80 -16.37 -4.95
C ASP A 138 -14.08 -16.20 -5.79
N ARG A 139 -15.25 -16.52 -5.24
CA ARG A 139 -16.53 -16.57 -5.99
C ARG A 139 -17.60 -15.60 -5.50
N ASP A 140 -17.42 -15.03 -4.31
CA ASP A 140 -18.43 -14.26 -3.59
C ASP A 140 -18.01 -12.77 -3.53
N PRO A 141 -18.56 -11.90 -4.39
CA PRO A 141 -18.23 -10.47 -4.42
C PRO A 141 -18.60 -9.74 -3.13
N GLU A 142 -19.64 -10.18 -2.44
CA GLU A 142 -20.05 -9.62 -1.16
C GLU A 142 -18.99 -9.90 -0.08
N LEU A 143 -18.49 -11.14 0.01
CA LEU A 143 -17.41 -11.51 0.91
C LEU A 143 -16.10 -10.77 0.58
N GLN A 144 -15.78 -10.62 -0.72
CA GLN A 144 -14.63 -9.81 -1.15
C GLN A 144 -14.78 -8.35 -0.71
N SER A 145 -15.98 -7.79 -0.83
CA SER A 145 -16.28 -6.41 -0.43
C SER A 145 -16.18 -6.23 1.08
N GLU A 146 -16.63 -7.22 1.86
CA GLU A 146 -16.51 -7.23 3.32
C GLU A 146 -15.04 -7.24 3.77
N LEU A 147 -14.20 -8.07 3.15
CA LEU A 147 -12.75 -8.09 3.41
C LEU A 147 -12.08 -6.76 3.04
N LYS A 148 -12.41 -6.20 1.87
CA LYS A 148 -11.90 -4.88 1.45
C LYS A 148 -12.31 -3.78 2.43
N ALA A 149 -13.55 -3.82 2.92
CA ALA A 149 -14.05 -2.85 3.90
C ALA A 149 -13.33 -2.97 5.25
N TRP A 150 -13.05 -4.20 5.71
CA TRP A 150 -12.25 -4.44 6.90
C TRP A 150 -10.82 -3.89 6.76
N ILE A 151 -10.13 -4.20 5.66
CA ILE A 151 -8.77 -3.68 5.37
C ILE A 151 -8.77 -2.15 5.28
N ALA A 152 -9.74 -1.54 4.61
CA ALA A 152 -9.85 -0.09 4.50
C ALA A 152 -10.04 0.60 5.86
N ARG A 153 -10.79 -0.06 6.76
CA ARG A 153 -11.07 0.45 8.12
C ARG A 153 -9.87 0.29 9.04
N GLU A 154 -9.28 -0.90 9.08
CA GLU A 154 -8.31 -1.30 10.11
C GLU A 154 -6.85 -1.32 9.64
N GLY A 155 -6.57 -1.37 8.33
CA GLY A 155 -5.22 -1.54 7.77
C GLY A 155 -4.65 -0.31 7.07
N MET A 156 -5.47 0.42 6.31
CA MET A 156 -4.99 1.51 5.44
C MET A 156 -4.57 2.78 6.18
N LEU A 157 -3.60 3.52 5.62
CA LEU A 157 -3.25 4.87 6.06
C LEU A 157 -4.36 5.85 5.66
N HIS A 158 -4.86 6.64 6.60
CA HIS A 158 -5.90 7.65 6.36
C HIS A 158 -5.26 9.04 6.24
N VAL A 159 -5.75 9.83 5.29
CA VAL A 159 -5.26 11.19 5.04
C VAL A 159 -6.41 12.17 5.21
N SER A 160 -6.26 13.11 6.14
CA SER A 160 -7.23 14.17 6.40
C SER A 160 -6.60 15.55 6.26
N VAL A 161 -7.39 16.54 5.86
CA VAL A 161 -6.97 17.94 5.74
C VAL A 161 -7.78 18.79 6.72
N TRP A 162 -7.14 19.75 7.38
CA TRP A 162 -7.82 20.73 8.23
C TRP A 162 -8.47 21.82 7.37
N ASP A 163 -9.76 22.07 7.55
CA ASP A 163 -10.50 23.07 6.78
C ASP A 163 -10.78 24.39 7.53
N GLY A 164 -10.24 24.52 8.74
CA GLY A 164 -10.51 25.66 9.64
C GLY A 164 -11.35 25.26 10.85
N ASP A 165 -12.29 24.34 10.66
CA ASP A 165 -13.23 23.89 11.69
C ASP A 165 -12.92 22.46 12.17
N GLY A 166 -12.48 21.59 11.25
CA GLY A 166 -12.25 20.19 11.55
C GLY A 166 -11.32 19.47 10.57
N TRP A 167 -11.02 18.22 10.89
CA TRP A 167 -10.30 17.30 10.01
C TRP A 167 -11.28 16.62 9.06
N VAL A 168 -11.08 16.84 7.75
CA VAL A 168 -11.89 16.25 6.69
C VAL A 168 -11.07 15.16 6.01
N LEU A 169 -11.55 13.91 6.07
CA LEU A 169 -10.93 12.78 5.40
C LEU A 169 -10.94 13.00 3.88
N GLN A 170 -9.75 13.03 3.28
CA GLN A 170 -9.54 13.19 1.84
C GLN A 170 -9.42 11.85 1.12
N GLY A 171 -8.87 10.84 1.80
CA GLY A 171 -8.70 9.53 1.20
C GLY A 171 -7.91 8.57 2.09
N ARG A 172 -7.58 7.41 1.51
CA ARG A 172 -6.81 6.35 2.15
C ARG A 172 -5.77 5.82 1.19
N LEU A 173 -4.58 5.51 1.70
CA LEU A 173 -3.53 4.84 0.95
C LEU A 173 -3.54 3.35 1.29
N PRO A 174 -3.64 2.46 0.28
CA PRO A 174 -3.63 1.01 0.49
C PRO A 174 -2.26 0.52 0.94
N ASP A 175 -2.25 -0.66 1.56
CA ASP A 175 -1.03 -1.36 1.98
C ASP A 175 -0.08 -1.57 0.79
N VAL A 176 1.21 -1.42 1.07
CA VAL A 176 2.30 -1.52 0.09
C VAL A 176 3.19 -2.75 0.36
N GLY A 177 2.91 -3.50 1.42
CA GLY A 177 3.71 -4.64 1.85
C GLY A 177 5.02 -4.24 2.56
N PRO A 178 5.73 -5.23 3.14
CA PRO A 178 6.84 -4.94 4.06
C PRO A 178 8.25 -5.00 3.47
N HIS A 179 8.40 -5.41 2.21
CA HIS A 179 9.73 -5.73 1.66
C HIS A 179 10.48 -4.51 1.13
N LEU A 180 9.76 -3.56 0.53
CA LEU A 180 10.34 -2.36 -0.07
C LEU A 180 9.40 -1.18 0.16
N PRO A 181 9.96 -0.01 0.50
CA PRO A 181 9.20 1.22 0.55
C PRO A 181 8.69 1.58 -0.85
N LYS A 182 7.42 1.99 -0.90
CA LYS A 182 6.74 2.44 -2.12
C LYS A 182 6.20 3.85 -1.91
N SER A 183 6.26 4.64 -2.97
CA SER A 183 5.64 5.97 -3.00
C SER A 183 4.25 5.88 -3.59
N GLN A 184 3.28 6.54 -2.96
CA GLN A 184 1.91 6.66 -3.44
C GLN A 184 1.48 8.12 -3.42
N ALA A 185 0.67 8.52 -4.40
CA ALA A 185 0.10 9.85 -4.50
C ALA A 185 -1.40 9.85 -4.16
N LEU A 186 -1.84 10.88 -3.44
CA LEU A 186 -3.25 11.17 -3.18
C LEU A 186 -3.55 12.62 -3.51
N GLU A 187 -4.57 12.84 -4.35
CA GLU A 187 -5.08 14.19 -4.62
C GLU A 187 -5.86 14.69 -3.41
N LEU A 188 -5.54 15.90 -2.96
CA LEU A 188 -6.20 16.60 -1.86
C LEU A 188 -7.07 17.73 -2.43
N ASP A 189 -8.30 17.83 -1.95
CA ASP A 189 -9.15 19.01 -2.15
C ASP A 189 -8.76 20.09 -1.13
N LEU A 190 -8.26 21.21 -1.64
CA LEU A 190 -7.80 22.35 -0.84
C LEU A 190 -8.76 23.55 -0.92
N THR A 191 -9.94 23.40 -1.55
CA THR A 191 -10.92 24.49 -1.73
C THR A 191 -11.35 25.13 -0.40
N ARG A 192 -11.43 24.33 0.67
CA ARG A 192 -11.84 24.79 2.01
C ARG A 192 -10.67 25.22 2.89
N VAL A 193 -9.42 25.06 2.43
CA VAL A 193 -8.26 25.50 3.21
C VAL A 193 -8.20 27.03 3.19
N ILE A 194 -7.99 27.64 4.36
CA ILE A 194 -7.91 29.09 4.54
C ILE A 194 -6.47 29.47 4.91
N GLY A 195 -5.96 30.56 4.32
CA GLY A 195 -4.59 31.03 4.55
C GLY A 195 -3.57 30.41 3.59
N ASP A 196 -2.31 30.49 4.00
CA ASP A 196 -1.12 30.12 3.22
C ASP A 196 -0.51 28.78 3.65
N GLU A 197 -1.18 28.04 4.53
CA GLU A 197 -0.72 26.74 5.01
C GLU A 197 -1.78 25.66 4.83
N VAL A 198 -1.33 24.46 4.44
CA VAL A 198 -2.15 23.24 4.41
C VAL A 198 -1.72 22.37 5.58
N ARG A 199 -2.67 22.03 6.45
CA ARG A 199 -2.45 21.07 7.54
C ARG A 199 -2.99 19.71 7.12
N VAL A 200 -2.14 18.70 7.15
CA VAL A 200 -2.47 17.31 6.81
C VAL A 200 -2.30 16.45 8.05
N ARG A 201 -3.25 15.57 8.31
CA ARG A 201 -3.11 14.52 9.32
C ARG A 201 -3.02 13.17 8.62
N LEU A 202 -1.96 12.42 8.92
CA LEU A 202 -1.83 11.02 8.54
C LEU A 202 -2.16 10.18 9.76
N GLU A 203 -3.03 9.19 9.60
CA GLU A 203 -3.36 8.23 10.64
C GLU A 203 -3.12 6.81 10.13
N VAL A 204 -2.36 6.04 10.89
CA VAL A 204 -2.04 4.64 10.61
C VAL A 204 -2.49 3.76 11.78
N PRO A 205 -2.83 2.49 11.52
CA PRO A 205 -2.96 1.51 12.59
C PRO A 205 -1.63 1.34 13.33
N ARG A 206 -1.68 1.19 14.66
CA ARG A 206 -0.47 1.11 15.49
C ARG A 206 0.45 -0.03 15.09
N GLY A 207 1.72 0.29 14.91
CA GLY A 207 2.77 -0.66 14.56
C GLY A 207 2.68 -1.26 13.15
N LEU A 208 1.69 -0.91 12.32
CA LEU A 208 1.52 -1.51 10.98
C LEU A 208 2.29 -0.80 9.87
N TRP A 209 2.65 0.47 10.07
CA TRP A 209 3.26 1.31 9.04
C TRP A 209 4.55 1.97 9.52
N SER A 210 5.47 2.16 8.58
CA SER A 210 6.64 3.02 8.72
C SER A 210 6.71 3.96 7.53
N LEU A 211 6.96 5.24 7.79
CA LEU A 211 6.91 6.33 6.82
C LEU A 211 8.29 6.95 6.71
N ASP A 212 8.71 7.28 5.50
CA ASP A 212 10.06 7.79 5.23
C ASP A 212 10.05 9.18 4.59
N HIS A 213 9.05 9.46 3.78
CA HIS A 213 8.97 10.75 3.11
C HIS A 213 7.52 11.14 2.88
N VAL A 214 7.18 12.37 3.24
CA VAL A 214 5.89 12.98 2.95
C VAL A 214 6.15 14.32 2.29
N ALA A 215 5.54 14.55 1.14
CA ALA A 215 5.65 15.83 0.45
C ALA A 215 4.32 16.24 -0.15
N LEU A 216 4.13 17.55 -0.30
CA LEU A 216 3.02 18.14 -1.05
C LEU A 216 3.58 18.72 -2.34
N ALA A 217 2.96 18.37 -3.47
CA ALA A 217 3.39 18.79 -4.79
C ALA A 217 2.19 19.29 -5.61
N MET A 218 2.52 19.91 -6.75
CA MET A 218 1.57 20.18 -7.82
C MET A 218 1.75 19.17 -8.95
N GLU A 219 0.66 18.86 -9.65
CA GLU A 219 0.77 18.15 -10.92
C GLU A 219 1.57 19.01 -11.91
N SER A 220 2.51 18.40 -12.59
CA SER A 220 3.21 19.03 -13.70
C SER A 220 2.22 19.40 -14.79
N SER A 221 2.36 20.59 -15.34
CA SER A 221 1.58 21.03 -16.51
C SER A 221 1.94 20.27 -17.80
N ALA A 222 3.10 19.60 -17.82
CA ALA A 222 3.53 18.81 -18.95
C ALA A 222 2.91 17.41 -18.90
N SER A 223 2.24 17.02 -19.98
CA SER A 223 1.73 15.65 -20.12
C SER A 223 2.88 14.68 -20.38
N PRO A 224 3.03 13.61 -19.59
CA PRO A 224 4.01 12.57 -19.88
C PRO A 224 3.62 11.78 -21.13
N VAL A 225 4.60 11.12 -21.74
CA VAL A 225 4.34 10.04 -22.70
C VAL A 225 4.38 8.73 -21.93
N VAL A 226 3.29 7.96 -22.00
CA VAL A 226 3.15 6.69 -21.28
C VAL A 226 3.12 5.55 -22.29
N HIS A 227 4.02 4.60 -22.13
CA HIS A 227 4.08 3.36 -22.90
C HIS A 227 3.72 2.19 -21.99
N ASP A 228 2.62 1.51 -22.28
CA ASP A 228 2.28 0.23 -21.65
C ASP A 228 2.90 -0.91 -22.47
N LEU A 229 3.83 -1.63 -21.86
CA LEU A 229 4.61 -2.69 -22.49
C LEU A 229 4.17 -4.05 -21.93
N THR A 230 3.59 -4.87 -22.80
CA THR A 230 3.49 -6.32 -22.56
C THR A 230 4.85 -6.97 -22.79
N ALA A 231 5.10 -8.11 -22.14
CA ALA A 231 6.35 -8.84 -22.34
C ALA A 231 6.45 -9.33 -23.80
N ALA A 232 7.61 -9.13 -24.42
CA ALA A 232 7.95 -9.70 -25.72
C ALA A 232 8.24 -11.21 -25.61
N SER A 233 8.67 -11.66 -24.43
CA SER A 233 8.75 -13.07 -24.07
C SER A 233 8.55 -13.24 -22.57
N ALA A 234 7.84 -14.28 -22.14
CA ALA A 234 7.78 -14.71 -20.75
C ALA A 234 7.94 -16.22 -20.67
N THR A 235 8.99 -16.68 -19.98
CA THR A 235 9.36 -18.11 -19.96
C THR A 235 9.51 -18.59 -18.52
N ASP A 236 8.85 -19.69 -18.18
CA ASP A 236 8.99 -20.30 -16.86
C ASP A 236 10.31 -21.08 -16.70
N ALA A 237 10.56 -21.59 -15.49
CA ALA A 237 11.77 -22.33 -15.16
C ALA A 237 11.96 -23.62 -16.00
N GLU A 238 10.89 -24.17 -16.58
CA GLU A 238 10.92 -25.35 -17.45
C GLU A 238 11.08 -24.98 -18.95
N GLY A 239 11.19 -23.70 -19.28
CA GLY A 239 11.34 -23.23 -20.65
C GLY A 239 10.03 -23.08 -21.42
N ARG A 240 8.87 -23.12 -20.74
CA ARG A 240 7.55 -22.96 -21.38
C ARG A 240 7.18 -21.49 -21.49
N ASP A 241 6.57 -21.13 -22.62
CA ASP A 241 6.02 -19.79 -22.83
C ASP A 241 4.73 -19.62 -22.02
N VAL A 242 4.67 -18.56 -21.23
CA VAL A 242 3.52 -18.17 -20.40
C VAL A 242 3.06 -16.74 -20.69
N GLY A 243 3.56 -16.10 -21.77
CA GLY A 243 3.33 -14.70 -22.10
C GLY A 243 1.85 -14.33 -22.25
N ASP A 244 1.07 -15.18 -22.93
CA ASP A 244 -0.36 -14.94 -23.14
C ASP A 244 -1.13 -14.74 -21.83
N ARG A 245 -0.75 -15.52 -20.79
CA ARG A 245 -1.35 -15.52 -19.44
C ARG A 245 -0.88 -14.37 -18.56
N LEU A 246 0.07 -13.56 -19.00
CA LEU A 246 0.57 -12.39 -18.26
C LEU A 246 0.30 -11.07 -19.01
N SER A 247 -0.43 -11.15 -20.13
CA SER A 247 -0.58 -10.04 -21.06
C SER A 247 -1.73 -9.08 -20.74
N ARG A 248 -2.73 -9.53 -19.95
CA ARG A 248 -3.95 -8.77 -19.66
C ARG A 248 -4.71 -9.37 -18.48
N THR A 249 -5.46 -8.55 -17.76
CA THR A 249 -6.47 -9.03 -16.80
C THR A 249 -7.60 -9.76 -17.52
N ASP A 250 -7.60 -11.10 -17.44
CA ASP A 250 -8.61 -11.95 -18.07
C ASP A 250 -8.87 -13.26 -17.31
N ASP A 251 -8.45 -13.33 -16.04
CA ASP A 251 -8.56 -14.50 -15.16
C ASP A 251 -7.77 -15.74 -15.62
N SER A 252 -6.94 -15.63 -16.68
CA SER A 252 -6.08 -16.70 -17.18
C SER A 252 -4.71 -16.71 -16.48
N HIS A 253 -4.72 -16.93 -15.17
CA HIS A 253 -3.55 -16.74 -14.29
C HIS A 253 -2.41 -17.73 -14.51
N VAL A 254 -1.15 -17.30 -14.58
CA VAL A 254 0.00 -18.15 -14.23
C VAL A 254 -0.04 -18.48 -12.74
N THR A 255 0.04 -19.77 -12.40
CA THR A 255 0.09 -20.25 -11.01
C THR A 255 1.52 -20.57 -10.61
N ALA A 256 2.03 -19.88 -9.59
CA ALA A 256 3.38 -20.07 -9.06
C ALA A 256 3.32 -20.60 -7.61
N LEU A 257 3.99 -21.74 -7.37
CA LEU A 257 4.29 -22.25 -6.04
C LEU A 257 5.61 -21.64 -5.52
N PRO A 258 5.93 -21.76 -4.22
CA PRO A 258 7.19 -21.24 -3.69
C PRO A 258 8.39 -21.78 -4.47
N GLY A 259 9.28 -20.88 -4.89
CA GLY A 259 10.46 -21.17 -5.72
C GLY A 259 10.20 -21.15 -7.23
N HIS A 260 8.95 -21.10 -7.70
CA HIS A 260 8.66 -20.96 -9.13
C HIS A 260 9.05 -19.56 -9.62
N THR A 261 9.54 -19.49 -10.86
CA THR A 261 9.97 -18.24 -11.49
C THR A 261 9.50 -18.15 -12.94
N VAL A 262 9.32 -16.93 -13.41
CA VAL A 262 9.10 -16.58 -14.81
C VAL A 262 10.07 -15.46 -15.18
N ASP A 263 10.88 -15.66 -16.21
CA ASP A 263 11.77 -14.66 -16.78
C ASP A 263 11.05 -13.90 -17.89
N LEU A 264 10.97 -12.58 -17.77
CA LEU A 264 10.27 -11.69 -18.70
C LEU A 264 11.24 -10.74 -19.41
N VAL A 265 11.04 -10.57 -20.72
CA VAL A 265 11.75 -9.59 -21.54
C VAL A 265 10.74 -8.62 -22.15
N PHE A 266 11.05 -7.33 -22.07
CA PHE A 266 10.23 -6.25 -22.63
C PHE A 266 11.06 -5.44 -23.61
N ASP A 267 10.47 -5.08 -24.75
CA ASP A 267 11.08 -4.17 -25.70
C ASP A 267 11.03 -2.75 -25.13
N ALA A 268 12.20 -2.19 -24.83
CA ALA A 268 12.27 -0.83 -24.31
C ALA A 268 11.93 0.17 -25.43
N PRO A 269 11.16 1.24 -25.14
CA PRO A 269 10.97 2.32 -26.09
C PRO A 269 12.32 2.94 -26.46
N SER A 270 12.36 3.64 -27.59
CA SER A 270 13.55 4.38 -28.04
C SER A 270 14.10 5.31 -26.95
N ALA A 271 15.37 5.67 -27.08
CA ALA A 271 16.01 6.60 -26.15
C ALA A 271 15.20 7.90 -26.02
N THR A 272 15.19 8.46 -24.82
CA THR A 272 14.52 9.74 -24.56
C THR A 272 15.29 10.89 -25.20
N GLU A 273 14.55 11.96 -25.54
CA GLU A 273 15.15 13.22 -25.99
C GLU A 273 15.89 13.93 -24.83
N PRO A 274 16.85 14.83 -25.11
CA PRO A 274 17.48 15.64 -24.09
C PRO A 274 16.45 16.41 -23.23
N GLY A 275 16.60 16.37 -21.91
CA GLY A 275 15.67 17.00 -20.97
C GLY A 275 14.44 16.16 -20.62
N ILE A 276 14.37 14.91 -21.09
CA ILE A 276 13.36 13.93 -20.70
C ILE A 276 14.01 12.80 -19.89
N GLU A 277 13.42 12.53 -18.73
CA GLU A 277 13.73 11.41 -17.86
C GLU A 277 12.70 10.29 -18.05
N ARG A 278 13.07 9.07 -17.65
CA ARG A 278 12.24 7.88 -17.80
C ARG A 278 12.07 7.17 -16.46
N THR A 279 10.82 7.02 -16.03
CA THR A 279 10.45 6.16 -14.90
C THR A 279 9.78 4.89 -15.43
N VAL A 280 10.12 3.73 -14.83
CA VAL A 280 9.53 2.44 -15.18
C VAL A 280 8.76 1.91 -13.98
N LEU A 281 7.46 1.69 -14.15
CA LEU A 281 6.58 1.15 -13.13
C LEU A 281 6.14 -0.25 -13.55
N ALA A 282 6.12 -1.20 -12.61
CA ALA A 282 5.50 -2.50 -12.83
C ALA A 282 4.03 -2.44 -12.40
N ARG A 283 3.13 -2.83 -13.30
CA ARG A 283 1.71 -3.07 -13.00
C ARG A 283 1.48 -4.58 -13.00
N THR A 284 1.07 -5.11 -11.86
CA THR A 284 0.72 -6.52 -11.69
C THR A 284 -0.75 -6.66 -11.32
N HIS A 285 -1.42 -7.67 -11.84
CA HIS A 285 -2.75 -8.08 -11.42
C HIS A 285 -2.76 -9.57 -11.08
N GLY A 286 -3.55 -9.93 -10.07
CA GLY A 286 -3.62 -11.27 -9.54
C GLY A 286 -4.03 -11.32 -8.07
N PHE A 287 -3.95 -12.50 -7.49
CA PHE A 287 -4.20 -12.77 -6.09
C PHE A 287 -3.31 -13.91 -5.60
N TYR A 288 -3.31 -14.16 -4.31
CA TYR A 288 -2.54 -15.25 -3.73
C TYR A 288 -3.28 -15.88 -2.55
N HIS A 289 -2.97 -17.15 -2.30
CA HIS A 289 -3.44 -17.89 -1.15
C HIS A 289 -2.26 -18.16 -0.22
N ILE A 290 -2.23 -17.49 0.94
CA ILE A 290 -1.20 -17.70 1.96
C ILE A 290 -1.36 -19.10 2.55
N TRP A 291 -0.24 -19.80 2.72
CA TRP A 291 -0.20 -21.07 3.42
C TRP A 291 0.07 -20.81 4.90
N VAL A 292 -0.89 -21.19 5.74
CA VAL A 292 -0.76 -21.21 7.20
C VAL A 292 -1.00 -22.63 7.70
N GLU A 293 -0.71 -22.88 8.98
CA GLU A 293 -1.05 -24.13 9.64
C GLU A 293 -2.57 -24.34 9.58
N GLN A 294 -3.00 -25.42 8.92
CA GLN A 294 -4.41 -25.79 8.79
C GLN A 294 -4.71 -26.91 9.79
N SER A 295 -4.82 -26.53 11.05
CA SER A 295 -5.14 -27.48 12.12
C SER A 295 -6.20 -26.92 13.06
N GLY A 296 -7.10 -27.81 13.50
CA GLY A 296 -8.07 -27.51 14.53
C GLY A 296 -9.40 -26.95 14.01
N THR A 297 -10.32 -26.73 14.94
CA THR A 297 -11.68 -26.29 14.62
C THR A 297 -11.71 -24.81 14.25
N ALA A 298 -12.42 -24.48 13.18
CA ALA A 298 -12.64 -23.11 12.75
C ALA A 298 -13.35 -22.27 13.83
N GLN A 299 -12.85 -21.06 14.07
CA GLN A 299 -13.38 -20.07 15.01
C GLN A 299 -14.14 -18.97 14.25
N LEU A 300 -15.22 -19.39 13.55
CA LEU A 300 -15.95 -18.52 12.64
C LEU A 300 -16.66 -17.34 13.32
N ASP A 301 -16.98 -17.47 14.62
CA ASP A 301 -17.48 -16.38 15.44
C ASP A 301 -16.43 -15.28 15.61
N VAL A 302 -15.17 -15.63 15.87
CA VAL A 302 -14.06 -14.68 15.95
C VAL A 302 -13.82 -14.01 14.59
N VAL A 303 -13.88 -14.78 13.50
CA VAL A 303 -13.76 -14.26 12.13
C VAL A 303 -14.82 -13.20 11.83
N ASP A 304 -16.10 -13.49 12.09
CA ASP A 304 -17.20 -12.55 11.84
C ASP A 304 -17.00 -11.24 12.61
N ARG A 305 -16.57 -11.34 13.87
CA ARG A 305 -16.26 -10.16 14.70
C ARG A 305 -15.08 -9.37 14.15
N ILE A 306 -14.02 -10.01 13.68
CA ILE A 306 -12.88 -9.30 13.05
C ILE A 306 -13.34 -8.51 11.83
N LEU A 307 -14.16 -9.11 10.97
CA LEU A 307 -14.64 -8.47 9.74
C LEU A 307 -15.58 -7.29 10.06
N ARG A 308 -16.45 -7.43 11.06
CA ARG A 308 -17.59 -6.51 11.26
C ARG A 308 -17.45 -5.54 12.41
N GLU A 309 -16.80 -5.93 13.50
CA GLU A 309 -16.64 -5.09 14.69
C GLU A 309 -15.40 -4.19 14.54
N PRO A 310 -15.55 -2.85 14.56
CA PRO A 310 -14.41 -1.96 14.54
C PRO A 310 -13.44 -2.25 15.67
N ARG A 311 -12.14 -2.29 15.35
CA ARG A 311 -11.01 -2.49 16.26
C ARG A 311 -10.94 -3.87 16.93
N TYR A 312 -11.84 -4.80 16.62
CA TYR A 312 -11.83 -6.11 17.25
C TYR A 312 -10.53 -6.87 16.96
N VAL A 313 -10.02 -6.82 15.72
CA VAL A 313 -8.72 -7.41 15.39
C VAL A 313 -7.59 -6.87 16.26
N ASN A 314 -7.54 -5.57 16.53
CA ASN A 314 -6.51 -4.98 17.37
C ASN A 314 -6.54 -5.54 18.80
N ARG A 315 -7.75 -5.68 19.38
CA ARG A 315 -7.94 -6.29 20.70
C ARG A 315 -7.55 -7.77 20.71
N TYR A 316 -8.00 -8.50 19.71
CA TYR A 316 -7.65 -9.91 19.53
C TYR A 316 -6.12 -10.12 19.45
N MET A 317 -5.43 -9.29 18.68
CA MET A 317 -3.97 -9.35 18.57
C MET A 317 -3.27 -8.97 19.89
N LEU A 318 -3.78 -7.99 20.62
CA LEU A 318 -3.26 -7.63 21.95
C LEU A 318 -3.34 -8.80 22.94
N GLU A 319 -4.47 -9.49 22.97
CA GLU A 319 -4.67 -10.68 23.83
C GLU A 319 -3.67 -11.78 23.48
N LEU A 320 -3.47 -12.06 22.18
CA LEU A 320 -2.46 -13.01 21.72
C LEU A 320 -1.04 -12.63 22.15
N PHE A 321 -0.67 -11.36 22.02
CA PHE A 321 0.65 -10.87 22.46
C PHE A 321 0.83 -10.99 23.97
N ARG A 322 -0.18 -10.65 24.77
CA ARG A 322 -0.13 -10.78 26.23
C ARG A 322 0.00 -12.24 26.66
N GLY A 323 -0.79 -13.15 26.08
CA GLY A 323 -0.72 -14.58 26.39
C GLY A 323 0.61 -15.24 26.01
N THR A 324 1.34 -14.69 25.03
CA THR A 324 2.67 -15.19 24.64
C THR A 324 3.79 -14.71 25.58
N LEU A 325 3.59 -13.59 26.29
CA LEU A 325 4.55 -13.03 27.25
C LEU A 325 4.44 -13.64 28.67
N GLU A 326 3.41 -14.45 28.93
CA GLU A 326 3.19 -15.14 30.20
C GLU A 326 3.86 -16.53 30.29
N TYR A 327 4.62 -16.92 29.26
CA TYR A 327 5.49 -18.11 29.21
C TYR A 327 6.97 -17.73 29.12
#